data_AF-A0AA88L2I3-F1
#
_entry.id   AF-A0AA88L2I3-F1
#
_cell.length_a   1.000
_cell.length_b   1.000
_cell.length_c   1.000
_cell.angle_alpha   90.00
_cell.angle_beta   90.00
_cell.angle_gamma   90.00
#
_symmetry.space_group_name_H-M   'P 1'
#
loop_
_entity.id
_entity.type
_entity.pdbx_description
1 polymer ?
#
loop_
_entity_poly.entity_id
_entity_poly.type
_entity_poly.pdbx_seq_one_letter_code
_entity_poly.pdbx_strand_id
1 'polypeptide(L)'
;MICMFFKLAITFLFLDISSGRHTPWRLRPRLTESLDELDGDEEQIRNVCCKKMKQTLFIGKGSDGEDIEVDVGVCRQSCAKKAPKIKKKEFERLLKETEPGVNPIELFLSLRRNDVFNSCLPGYTCSPSYAKLERYYTIDGALDVPIIDSCQCKKSLSDCGVADKPVLFFSGTPFEQFVNLGTCQADAMCSEDSTCVPTKNTTLSIEGPNGIQCVEVIEECGCRPSCYRASKLENIYDYTDVDIESDKVKPELQTIDIGICVGPCNLPSHKVKKCVLRDPENPKRCLSSLTHRPTGCQPTSFKTHYYMDKHGNSRSVLAIRHCSCK
;
A
#
# COMPACT_ATOMS: atom_id res chain seq x y z
N MET A 1 -19.38 11.33 -3.95
CA MET A 1 -20.01 10.45 -4.96
C MET A 1 -19.69 10.90 -6.39
N ILE A 2 -18.53 11.53 -6.68
CA ILE A 2 -18.18 12.05 -8.02
C ILE A 2 -17.13 11.14 -8.71
N CYS A 3 -16.18 10.59 -7.96
CA CYS A 3 -15.16 9.67 -8.51
C CYS A 3 -15.72 8.29 -8.93
N MET A 4 -16.78 7.78 -8.29
CA MET A 4 -17.44 6.55 -8.76
C MET A 4 -18.08 6.70 -10.14
N PHE A 5 -18.55 7.91 -10.50
CA PHE A 5 -19.11 8.18 -11.82
C PHE A 5 -18.04 8.40 -12.88
N PHE A 6 -16.80 8.78 -12.54
CA PHE A 6 -15.74 8.94 -13.55
C PHE A 6 -15.25 7.63 -14.18
N LYS A 7 -15.45 6.47 -13.51
CA LYS A 7 -15.28 5.16 -14.17
C LYS A 7 -16.43 4.81 -15.13
N LEU A 8 -17.55 5.52 -15.05
CA LEU A 8 -18.77 5.32 -15.83
C LEU A 8 -19.07 6.47 -16.83
N ALA A 9 -18.40 7.61 -16.73
CA ALA A 9 -18.72 8.83 -17.45
C ALA A 9 -17.64 9.21 -18.47
N ILE A 10 -17.42 8.35 -19.46
CA ILE A 10 -17.03 8.80 -20.80
C ILE A 10 -18.21 8.48 -21.74
N THR A 11 -19.37 9.06 -21.45
CA THR A 11 -20.43 9.30 -22.43
C THR A 11 -21.42 10.32 -21.85
N PHE A 12 -21.79 11.28 -22.70
CA PHE A 12 -22.77 12.36 -22.53
C PHE A 12 -22.28 13.71 -21.96
N LEU A 13 -22.15 14.64 -22.91
CA LEU A 13 -22.21 16.09 -22.73
C LEU A 13 -23.56 16.61 -23.26
N PHE A 14 -24.10 17.64 -22.59
CA PHE A 14 -25.20 18.57 -22.95
C PHE A 14 -26.64 18.00 -22.93
N LEU A 15 -27.70 18.61 -22.39
CA LEU A 15 -28.12 19.90 -21.74
C LEU A 15 -29.28 19.49 -20.77
N ASP A 16 -29.72 20.21 -19.72
CA ASP A 16 -30.30 21.55 -19.71
C ASP A 16 -30.62 22.04 -18.29
N ILE A 17 -30.84 23.35 -18.18
CA ILE A 17 -31.06 24.18 -16.99
C ILE A 17 -32.46 23.99 -16.36
N SER A 18 -32.55 23.85 -15.03
CA SER A 18 -33.68 24.39 -14.25
C SER A 18 -33.36 24.48 -12.75
N SER A 19 -33.76 25.62 -12.18
CA SER A 19 -33.64 26.02 -10.79
C SER A 19 -34.45 25.15 -9.82
N GLY A 20 -33.87 24.85 -8.65
CA GLY A 20 -34.61 24.31 -7.51
C GLY A 20 -33.80 24.40 -6.23
N ARG A 21 -34.16 25.36 -5.37
CA ARG A 21 -33.63 25.50 -4.00
C ARG A 21 -33.87 24.21 -3.23
N HIS A 22 -32.82 23.56 -2.75
CA HIS A 22 -32.89 22.68 -1.58
C HIS A 22 -31.66 22.88 -0.69
N THR A 23 -31.97 22.94 0.60
CA THR A 23 -31.16 23.31 1.75
C THR A 23 -29.94 22.41 1.99
N PRO A 24 -28.83 22.91 2.58
CA PRO A 24 -27.65 22.10 2.87
C PRO A 24 -27.88 21.26 4.15
N TRP A 25 -27.95 19.95 3.99
CA TRP A 25 -27.76 19.02 5.10
C TRP A 25 -26.30 19.05 5.54
N ARG A 26 -26.00 19.92 6.52
CA ARG A 26 -24.80 19.81 7.34
C ARG A 26 -24.98 18.61 8.27
N LEU A 27 -24.29 17.51 8.00
CA LEU A 27 -23.94 16.54 9.01
C LEU A 27 -22.47 16.71 9.35
N ARG A 28 -22.22 17.61 10.32
CA ARG A 28 -21.03 17.54 11.17
C ARG A 28 -21.17 16.28 12.03
N PRO A 29 -20.17 15.40 12.14
CA PRO A 29 -20.09 14.53 13.30
C PRO A 29 -19.85 15.42 14.54
N ARG A 30 -20.82 15.41 15.46
CA ARG A 30 -20.67 15.91 16.83
C ARG A 30 -19.55 15.12 17.50
N LEU A 31 -18.41 15.77 17.72
CA LEU A 31 -17.64 15.58 18.95
C LEU A 31 -18.44 16.24 20.10
N THR A 32 -18.31 15.69 21.32
CA THR A 32 -19.04 15.93 22.61
C THR A 32 -20.25 14.99 22.80
N GLU A 33 -20.37 14.11 23.80
CA GLU A 33 -19.76 13.88 25.13
C GLU A 33 -19.84 12.35 25.40
N SER A 34 -18.87 11.72 26.06
CA SER A 34 -18.94 11.52 27.51
C SER A 34 -17.54 11.39 28.12
N LEU A 35 -17.11 12.45 28.80
CA LEU A 35 -16.19 12.37 29.93
C LEU A 35 -17.07 12.08 31.15
N ASP A 36 -16.80 10.97 31.84
CA ASP A 36 -16.57 10.97 33.29
C ASP A 36 -16.10 9.56 33.73
N GLU A 37 -14.90 9.59 34.32
CA GLU A 37 -14.43 8.77 35.44
C GLU A 37 -14.39 7.23 35.28
N LEU A 38 -13.22 6.70 34.95
CA LEU A 38 -12.56 5.68 35.78
C LEU A 38 -11.03 5.87 35.71
N ASP A 39 -10.49 6.25 36.87
CA ASP A 39 -9.07 6.28 37.21
C ASP A 39 -8.38 4.93 36.99
N GLY A 40 -7.11 4.98 36.59
CA GLY A 40 -6.23 3.83 36.58
C GLY A 40 -5.00 4.09 35.74
N ASP A 41 -3.93 4.52 36.40
CA ASP A 41 -2.59 4.70 35.85
C ASP A 41 -2.11 3.48 35.03
N GLU A 42 -2.29 3.50 33.70
CA GLU A 42 -1.56 2.62 32.78
C GLU A 42 -0.61 3.46 31.94
N GLU A 43 0.52 3.71 32.58
CA GLU A 43 1.85 3.64 32.01
C GLU A 43 1.99 4.25 30.61
N GLN A 44 2.39 5.51 30.61
CA GLN A 44 3.13 6.17 29.55
C GLN A 44 4.32 5.28 29.12
N ILE A 45 4.05 4.30 28.25
CA ILE A 45 5.06 3.38 27.72
C ILE A 45 6.08 4.26 27.00
N ARG A 46 7.26 4.38 27.62
CA ARG A 46 8.33 5.23 27.13
C ARG A 46 8.68 4.83 25.69
N ASN A 47 8.35 5.72 24.75
CA ASN A 47 8.72 5.69 23.33
C ASN A 47 10.24 5.89 23.13
N VAL A 48 11.11 5.11 23.78
CA VAL A 48 12.55 5.46 23.83
C VAL A 48 13.27 5.24 22.49
N CYS A 49 12.73 4.41 21.59
CA CYS A 49 13.51 3.95 20.43
C CYS A 49 12.84 4.02 19.05
N CYS A 50 11.52 4.10 18.93
CA CYS A 50 10.88 4.27 17.62
C CYS A 50 10.93 5.74 17.22
N LYS A 51 11.74 6.10 16.23
CA LYS A 51 11.88 7.50 15.79
C LYS A 51 12.07 7.62 14.29
N LYS A 52 11.71 8.80 13.76
CA LYS A 52 12.03 9.21 12.40
C LYS A 52 13.54 9.40 12.30
N MET A 53 14.15 8.76 11.32
CA MET A 53 15.52 8.98 10.90
C MET A 53 15.52 9.65 9.53
N LYS A 54 16.54 10.48 9.28
CA LYS A 54 16.73 11.12 7.97
C LYS A 54 16.94 10.05 6.89
N GLN A 55 16.19 10.15 5.82
CA GLN A 55 16.39 9.39 4.60
C GLN A 55 16.16 10.33 3.42
N THR A 56 17.23 10.67 2.72
CA THR A 56 17.16 11.54 1.54
C THR A 56 16.84 10.76 0.29
N LEU A 57 15.98 11.33 -0.54
CA LEU A 57 15.59 10.80 -1.84
C LEU A 57 15.87 11.89 -2.89
N PHE A 58 16.57 11.52 -3.95
CA PHE A 58 16.72 12.36 -5.14
C PHE A 58 15.42 12.32 -5.94
N ILE A 59 14.83 13.50 -6.17
CA ILE A 59 13.53 13.63 -6.85
C ILE A 59 13.71 14.00 -8.33
N GLY A 60 14.77 14.72 -8.67
CA GLY A 60 15.02 15.19 -10.02
C GLY A 60 15.76 16.52 -10.00
N LYS A 61 15.81 17.18 -11.16
CA LYS A 61 16.44 18.49 -11.30
C LYS A 61 15.43 19.62 -11.27
N GLY A 62 15.77 20.71 -10.60
CA GLY A 62 15.02 21.96 -10.62
C GLY A 62 15.11 22.66 -11.97
N SER A 63 14.31 23.72 -12.15
CA SER A 63 14.32 24.55 -13.37
C SER A 63 15.66 25.29 -13.58
N ASP A 64 16.44 25.42 -12.52
CA ASP A 64 17.83 25.92 -12.48
C ASP A 64 18.88 24.83 -12.82
N GLY A 65 18.47 23.58 -12.92
CA GLY A 65 19.34 22.43 -13.18
C GLY A 65 20.02 21.85 -11.93
N GLU A 66 19.69 22.36 -10.74
CA GLU A 66 20.19 21.83 -9.46
C GLU A 66 19.45 20.55 -9.05
N ASP A 67 20.15 19.68 -8.34
CA ASP A 67 19.60 18.41 -7.85
C ASP A 67 18.70 18.66 -6.63
N ILE A 68 17.43 18.23 -6.72
CA ILE A 68 16.46 18.33 -5.63
C ILE A 68 16.52 17.04 -4.81
N GLU A 69 17.10 17.14 -3.61
CA GLU A 69 17.09 16.08 -2.61
C GLU A 69 16.15 16.42 -1.44
N VAL A 70 15.29 15.47 -1.08
CA VAL A 70 14.30 15.67 -0.01
C VAL A 70 14.42 14.59 1.05
N ASP A 71 14.37 15.00 2.31
CA ASP A 71 14.31 14.07 3.45
C ASP A 71 12.87 13.54 3.61
N VAL A 72 12.60 12.39 3.01
CA VAL A 72 11.32 11.68 3.16
C VAL A 72 11.17 11.06 4.55
N GLY A 73 12.28 10.86 5.25
CA GLY A 73 12.35 10.19 6.54
C GLY A 73 12.08 8.69 6.47
N VAL A 74 12.45 7.98 7.53
CA VAL A 74 12.14 6.56 7.73
C VAL A 74 11.98 6.24 9.21
N CYS A 75 10.96 5.47 9.56
CA CYS A 75 10.79 5.00 10.92
C CYS A 75 11.74 3.84 11.20
N ARG A 76 12.60 3.99 12.21
CA ARG A 76 13.54 2.95 12.62
C ARG A 76 13.53 2.73 14.12
N GLN A 77 13.82 1.49 14.45
CA GLN A 77 14.10 1.03 15.81
C GLN A 77 15.54 1.42 16.17
N SER A 78 15.70 2.42 17.03
CA SER A 78 16.98 2.96 17.46
C SER A 78 17.18 2.76 18.97
N CYS A 79 17.09 1.52 19.45
CA CYS A 79 17.48 1.24 20.82
C CYS A 79 19.00 1.29 20.98
N ALA A 80 19.45 1.91 22.07
CA ALA A 80 20.85 1.95 22.42
C ALA A 80 21.34 0.52 22.67
N LYS A 81 22.12 -0.05 21.73
CA LYS A 81 22.73 -1.39 21.86
C LYS A 81 23.86 -1.46 22.90
N LYS A 82 24.01 -0.46 23.75
CA LYS A 82 25.08 -0.38 24.74
C LYS A 82 24.46 -0.04 26.08
N ALA A 83 24.48 -1.01 26.99
CA ALA A 83 24.38 -0.71 28.42
C ALA A 83 25.34 0.45 28.72
N PRO A 84 24.91 1.48 29.48
CA PRO A 84 25.82 2.53 29.89
C PRO A 84 27.03 1.87 30.57
N LYS A 85 28.24 2.14 30.07
CA LYS A 85 29.47 1.71 30.73
C LYS A 85 29.60 2.55 32.00
N ILE A 86 28.98 2.11 33.08
CA ILE A 86 29.10 2.78 34.38
C ILE A 86 30.57 2.73 34.78
N LYS A 87 31.16 3.90 35.01
CA LYS A 87 32.55 3.99 35.46
C LYS A 87 32.61 3.53 36.92
N LYS A 88 33.68 2.85 37.32
CA LYS A 88 33.87 2.33 38.70
C LYS A 88 33.55 3.37 39.79
N LYS A 89 33.99 4.62 39.61
CA LYS A 89 33.73 5.74 40.55
C LYS A 89 32.25 6.11 40.71
N GLU A 90 31.46 5.90 39.66
CA GLU A 90 30.03 6.21 39.64
C GLU A 90 29.24 5.09 40.32
N PHE A 91 29.62 3.83 40.08
CA PHE A 91 29.09 2.68 40.79
C PHE A 91 29.37 2.74 42.31
N GLU A 92 30.58 3.18 42.69
CA GLU A 92 30.96 3.38 44.10
C GLU A 92 30.18 4.52 44.79
N ARG A 93 29.71 5.54 44.05
CA ARG A 93 28.84 6.59 44.60
C ARG A 93 27.44 6.06 44.85
N LEU A 94 26.88 5.34 43.86
CA LEU A 94 25.56 4.72 43.97
C LEU A 94 25.50 3.78 45.18
N LEU A 95 26.53 2.96 45.39
CA LEU A 95 26.63 2.08 46.58
C LEU A 95 26.61 2.82 47.93
N LYS A 96 27.08 4.08 47.98
CA LYS A 96 27.08 4.90 49.21
C LYS A 96 25.76 5.63 49.42
N GLU A 97 25.03 5.91 48.36
CA GLU A 97 23.73 6.61 48.37
C GLU A 97 22.55 5.65 48.51
N THR A 98 22.74 4.36 48.22
CA THR A 98 21.70 3.33 48.37
C THR A 98 21.53 2.95 49.84
N GLU A 99 20.28 2.72 50.27
CA GLU A 99 19.96 2.35 51.66
C GLU A 99 20.75 1.11 52.15
N PRO A 100 21.09 1.05 53.45
CA PRO A 100 21.84 -0.05 54.03
C PRO A 100 21.00 -1.35 53.99
N GLY A 101 21.28 -2.21 53.01
CA GLY A 101 20.61 -3.50 52.85
C GLY A 101 20.59 -4.05 51.42
N VAL A 102 20.85 -3.21 50.41
CA VAL A 102 20.85 -3.66 49.01
C VAL A 102 22.15 -4.41 48.69
N ASN A 103 22.02 -5.63 48.16
CA ASN A 103 23.17 -6.45 47.79
C ASN A 103 23.93 -5.81 46.60
N PRO A 104 25.23 -5.51 46.72
CA PRO A 104 26.03 -4.89 45.66
C PRO A 104 26.01 -5.67 44.33
N ILE A 105 25.87 -7.00 44.41
CA ILE A 105 25.80 -7.88 43.24
C ILE A 105 24.48 -7.66 42.49
N GLU A 106 23.37 -7.50 43.21
CA GLU A 106 22.04 -7.28 42.63
C GLU A 106 21.94 -5.92 41.96
N LEU A 107 22.51 -4.88 42.59
CA LEU A 107 22.63 -3.55 42.01
C LEU A 107 23.51 -3.54 40.75
N PHE A 108 24.62 -4.29 40.76
CA PHE A 108 25.46 -4.41 39.57
C PHE A 108 24.75 -5.15 38.44
N LEU A 109 24.02 -6.22 38.75
CA LEU A 109 23.29 -7.02 37.76
C LEU A 109 22.07 -6.28 37.17
N SER A 110 21.37 -5.44 37.95
CA SER A 110 20.28 -4.60 37.44
C SER A 110 20.81 -3.51 36.48
N LEU A 111 21.98 -2.94 36.76
CA LEU A 111 22.63 -1.95 35.90
C LEU A 111 23.26 -2.54 34.63
N ARG A 112 23.60 -3.83 34.66
CA ARG A 112 24.17 -4.58 33.53
C ARG A 112 23.17 -5.39 32.73
N ARG A 113 21.88 -5.35 33.06
CA ARG A 113 20.87 -5.99 32.24
C ARG A 113 21.02 -5.47 30.82
N ASN A 114 21.45 -6.36 29.92
CA ASN A 114 21.27 -6.17 28.49
C ASN A 114 19.77 -6.32 28.24
N ASP A 115 18.99 -5.36 28.72
CA ASP A 115 17.64 -5.21 28.24
C ASP A 115 17.82 -4.81 26.78
N VAL A 116 17.68 -5.81 25.90
CA VAL A 116 17.35 -5.57 24.50
C VAL A 116 15.99 -4.90 24.59
N PHE A 117 15.98 -3.59 24.79
CA PHE A 117 14.77 -2.82 24.70
C PHE A 117 14.28 -3.06 23.28
N ASN A 118 13.15 -3.75 23.15
CA ASN A 118 12.45 -3.73 21.89
C ASN A 118 11.92 -2.31 21.73
N SER A 119 12.08 -1.73 20.53
CA SER A 119 11.65 -0.34 20.32
C SER A 119 10.15 -0.15 20.49
N CYS A 120 9.40 -1.25 20.33
CA CYS A 120 7.99 -1.38 20.55
C CYS A 120 7.74 -2.68 21.33
N LEU A 121 6.55 -2.82 21.93
CA LEU A 121 6.16 -4.07 22.57
C LEU A 121 6.17 -5.24 21.57
N PRO A 122 6.32 -6.49 22.03
CA PRO A 122 6.07 -7.65 21.18
C PRO A 122 4.71 -7.55 20.49
N GLY A 123 4.65 -7.81 19.18
CA GLY A 123 3.43 -7.61 18.38
C GLY A 123 3.16 -6.14 18.01
N TYR A 124 4.14 -5.25 18.11
CA TYR A 124 4.07 -3.88 17.62
C TYR A 124 5.24 -3.58 16.69
N THR A 125 4.96 -2.88 15.59
CA THR A 125 5.93 -2.45 14.58
C THR A 125 6.05 -0.93 14.58
N CYS A 126 7.29 -0.44 14.56
CA CYS A 126 7.59 0.99 14.42
C CYS A 126 7.23 1.45 13.01
N SER A 127 6.18 2.27 12.91
CA SER A 127 5.59 2.70 11.64
C SER A 127 5.30 4.20 11.67
N PRO A 128 5.13 4.86 10.51
CA PRO A 128 4.77 6.27 10.46
C PRO A 128 3.44 6.51 11.18
N SER A 129 3.37 7.56 12.00
CA SER A 129 2.12 8.05 12.58
C SER A 129 1.21 8.53 11.47
N TYR A 130 1.73 9.44 10.62
CA TYR A 130 1.17 9.85 9.35
C TYR A 130 2.28 10.37 8.42
N ALA A 131 1.96 10.51 7.13
CA ALA A 131 2.82 11.14 6.15
C ALA A 131 2.14 12.38 5.57
N LYS A 132 2.90 13.46 5.34
CA LYS A 132 2.44 14.67 4.67
C LYS A 132 2.84 14.61 3.20
N LEU A 133 1.90 14.86 2.32
CA LEU A 133 2.17 14.93 0.88
C LEU A 133 2.68 16.34 0.53
N GLU A 134 3.91 16.42 0.04
CA GLU A 134 4.52 17.67 -0.41
C GLU A 134 4.78 17.65 -1.92
N ARG A 135 4.49 18.76 -2.59
CA ARG A 135 4.65 18.90 -4.05
C ARG A 135 5.96 19.58 -4.39
N TYR A 136 6.76 18.92 -5.20
CA TYR A 136 8.01 19.44 -5.75
C TYR A 136 7.88 19.62 -7.27
N TYR A 137 8.50 20.65 -7.82
CA TYR A 137 8.50 20.92 -9.25
C TYR A 137 9.88 20.62 -9.81
N THR A 138 9.96 19.61 -10.67
CA THR A 138 11.17 19.27 -11.43
C THR A 138 10.99 19.67 -12.89
N ILE A 139 12.08 19.59 -13.66
CA ILE A 139 12.04 19.71 -15.12
C ILE A 139 11.11 18.69 -15.79
N ASP A 140 10.90 17.53 -15.15
CA ASP A 140 10.04 16.44 -15.65
C ASP A 140 8.56 16.64 -15.26
N GLY A 141 8.27 17.61 -14.38
CA GLY A 141 6.92 17.96 -13.95
C GLY A 141 6.78 18.09 -12.43
N ALA A 142 5.52 18.22 -11.98
CA ALA A 142 5.22 18.24 -10.56
C ALA A 142 5.17 16.81 -10.00
N LEU A 143 5.88 16.56 -8.90
CA LEU A 143 5.90 15.29 -8.18
C LEU A 143 5.38 15.49 -6.76
N ASP A 144 4.42 14.67 -6.36
CA ASP A 144 3.90 14.61 -4.99
C ASP A 144 4.66 13.53 -4.21
N VAL A 145 5.36 13.94 -3.15
CA VAL A 145 6.25 13.08 -2.35
C VAL A 145 5.72 12.96 -0.92
N PRO A 146 5.51 11.74 -0.39
CA PRO A 146 5.07 11.56 0.98
C PRO A 146 6.25 11.67 1.95
N ILE A 147 6.21 12.65 2.84
CA ILE A 147 7.19 12.89 3.89
C ILE A 147 6.63 12.40 5.21
N ILE A 148 7.35 11.50 5.88
CA ILE A 148 6.96 11.02 7.21
C ILE A 148 7.09 12.16 8.20
N ASP A 149 6.04 12.45 8.96
CA ASP A 149 6.10 13.47 10.02
C ASP A 149 6.73 12.91 11.29
N SER A 150 6.09 11.89 11.85
CA SER A 150 6.44 11.26 13.12
C SER A 150 6.27 9.74 13.05
N CYS A 151 6.85 9.02 14.01
CA CYS A 151 6.81 7.56 14.08
C CYS A 151 6.22 7.11 15.40
N GLN A 152 5.46 6.01 15.37
CA GLN A 152 4.85 5.39 16.55
C GLN A 152 4.84 3.87 16.43
N CYS A 153 4.69 3.20 17.57
CA CYS A 153 4.49 1.77 17.61
C CYS A 153 3.02 1.44 17.28
N LYS A 154 2.79 0.77 16.15
CA LYS A 154 1.46 0.28 15.75
C LYS A 154 1.38 -1.22 15.96
N LYS A 155 0.24 -1.72 16.43
CA LYS A 155 0.01 -3.16 16.62
C LYS A 155 0.12 -3.87 15.27
N SER A 156 0.91 -4.95 15.20
CA SER A 156 1.00 -5.78 14.01
C SER A 156 -0.25 -6.68 13.92
N LEU A 157 -0.73 -6.90 12.70
CA LEU A 157 -1.84 -7.79 12.44
C LEU A 157 -1.30 -9.23 12.33
N SER A 158 -1.89 -10.16 13.09
CA SER A 158 -1.53 -11.58 13.02
C SER A 158 -1.78 -12.13 11.62
N ASP A 159 -2.96 -11.84 11.07
CA ASP A 159 -3.37 -12.24 9.73
C ASP A 159 -3.21 -11.09 8.72
N CYS A 160 -3.21 -11.43 7.43
CA CYS A 160 -3.19 -10.43 6.37
C CYS A 160 -4.43 -9.55 6.43
N GLY A 161 -4.22 -8.26 6.70
CA GLY A 161 -5.29 -7.27 6.79
C GLY A 161 -4.84 -5.86 6.42
N VAL A 162 -5.77 -4.93 6.49
CA VAL A 162 -5.53 -3.51 6.21
C VAL A 162 -4.99 -2.84 7.48
N ALA A 163 -3.78 -2.31 7.41
CA ALA A 163 -3.17 -1.48 8.43
C ALA A 163 -3.29 0.01 8.08
N ASP A 164 -3.36 0.85 9.11
CA ASP A 164 -3.58 2.28 8.95
C ASP A 164 -2.37 3.01 8.35
N LYS A 165 -2.62 3.70 7.23
CA LYS A 165 -1.68 4.57 6.54
C LYS A 165 -2.33 5.93 6.29
N PRO A 166 -2.44 6.78 7.32
CA PRO A 166 -2.96 8.13 7.18
C PRO A 166 -1.97 9.02 6.43
N VAL A 167 -2.49 9.74 5.45
CA VAL A 167 -1.76 10.72 4.64
C VAL A 167 -2.47 12.06 4.72
N LEU A 168 -1.71 13.12 4.98
CA LEU A 168 -2.16 14.50 5.01
C LEU A 168 -2.00 15.11 3.60
N PHE A 169 -3.12 15.48 3.00
CA PHE A 169 -3.18 16.14 1.71
C PHE A 169 -3.26 17.66 1.89
N PHE A 170 -2.70 18.40 0.92
CA PHE A 170 -2.78 19.86 0.80
C PHE A 170 -2.41 20.64 2.08
N SER A 171 -1.36 20.20 2.77
CA SER A 171 -0.97 20.80 4.04
C SER A 171 -0.65 22.29 3.93
N GLY A 172 -1.15 23.08 4.88
CA GLY A 172 -1.01 24.54 4.91
C GLY A 172 -2.04 25.29 4.04
N THR A 173 -3.05 24.60 3.51
CA THR A 173 -4.12 25.21 2.71
C THR A 173 -5.49 25.01 3.37
N PRO A 174 -6.54 25.76 2.98
CA PRO A 174 -7.90 25.53 3.45
C PRO A 174 -8.48 24.14 3.08
N PHE A 175 -7.83 23.44 2.15
CA PHE A 175 -8.21 22.10 1.69
C PHE A 175 -7.45 20.99 2.43
N GLU A 176 -6.73 21.32 3.50
CA GLU A 176 -5.97 20.34 4.29
C GLU A 176 -6.89 19.24 4.83
N GLN A 177 -6.57 17.97 4.51
CA GLN A 177 -7.37 16.82 4.94
C GLN A 177 -6.53 15.57 5.16
N PHE A 178 -6.83 14.83 6.24
CA PHE A 178 -6.30 13.50 6.48
C PHE A 178 -7.14 12.43 5.77
N VAL A 179 -6.47 11.55 5.04
CA VAL A 179 -7.08 10.38 4.40
C VAL A 179 -6.30 9.14 4.77
N ASN A 180 -6.99 8.12 5.30
CA ASN A 180 -6.39 6.81 5.52
C ASN A 180 -6.43 6.01 4.22
N LEU A 181 -5.27 5.82 3.59
CA LEU A 181 -5.17 5.05 2.34
C LEU A 181 -5.20 3.53 2.58
N GLY A 182 -4.90 3.11 3.81
CA GLY A 182 -4.64 1.73 4.14
C GLY A 182 -3.31 1.21 3.54
N THR A 183 -2.80 0.14 4.12
CA THR A 183 -1.71 -0.66 3.56
C THR A 183 -1.92 -2.11 3.94
N CYS A 184 -1.64 -3.05 3.05
CA CYS A 184 -1.69 -4.45 3.41
C CYS A 184 -0.47 -4.81 4.27
N GLN A 185 -0.72 -5.36 5.44
CA GLN A 185 0.32 -5.81 6.37
C GLN A 185 -0.09 -7.15 6.98
N ALA A 186 0.91 -8.00 7.24
CA ALA A 186 0.78 -9.26 7.95
C ALA A 186 2.07 -9.50 8.76
N ASP A 187 1.93 -9.92 10.01
CA ASP A 187 3.06 -10.35 10.86
C ASP A 187 3.36 -11.83 10.64
N ALA A 188 2.32 -12.66 10.54
CA ALA A 188 2.48 -14.03 10.06
C ALA A 188 2.64 -14.01 8.53
N MET A 189 3.61 -14.79 8.05
CA MET A 189 3.69 -15.06 6.61
C MET A 189 2.39 -15.73 6.18
N CYS A 190 1.78 -15.22 5.12
CA CYS A 190 0.83 -16.00 4.34
C CYS A 190 1.51 -17.35 3.95
N SER A 191 0.73 -18.38 3.61
CA SER A 191 1.23 -19.71 3.22
C SER A 191 2.44 -19.65 2.27
N GLU A 192 3.25 -20.72 2.21
CA GLU A 192 4.45 -20.77 1.37
C GLU A 192 4.19 -20.22 -0.05
N ASP A 193 5.02 -19.27 -0.49
CA ASP A 193 4.93 -18.54 -1.77
C ASP A 193 3.74 -17.58 -1.95
N SER A 194 3.10 -17.13 -0.86
CA SER A 194 2.05 -16.11 -0.91
C SER A 194 2.40 -14.82 -0.18
N THR A 195 1.87 -13.72 -0.68
CA THR A 195 2.10 -12.36 -0.17
C THR A 195 0.77 -11.68 0.13
N CYS A 196 0.76 -10.86 1.18
CA CYS A 196 -0.40 -10.05 1.55
C CYS A 196 -0.53 -8.86 0.59
N VAL A 197 -1.62 -8.80 -0.19
CA VAL A 197 -1.83 -7.79 -1.24
C VAL A 197 -3.26 -7.25 -1.19
N PRO A 198 -3.51 -6.03 -1.72
CA PRO A 198 -4.85 -5.48 -1.78
C PRO A 198 -5.74 -6.31 -2.72
N THR A 199 -6.92 -6.69 -2.25
CA THR A 199 -7.93 -7.43 -3.02
C THR A 199 -9.02 -6.52 -3.53
N LYS A 200 -9.27 -5.40 -2.85
CA LYS A 200 -10.32 -4.44 -3.19
C LYS A 200 -9.85 -3.02 -2.90
N ASN A 201 -9.89 -2.19 -3.93
CA ASN A 201 -9.59 -0.77 -3.85
C ASN A 201 -10.87 0.03 -4.14
N THR A 202 -11.11 1.05 -3.34
CA THR A 202 -12.16 2.05 -3.56
C THR A 202 -11.53 3.38 -3.94
N THR A 203 -12.33 4.29 -4.48
CA THR A 203 -11.86 5.65 -4.82
C THR A 203 -12.59 6.66 -3.96
N LEU A 204 -11.82 7.52 -3.29
CA LEU A 204 -12.32 8.63 -2.50
C LEU A 204 -12.12 9.93 -3.26
N SER A 205 -13.15 10.79 -3.25
CA SER A 205 -13.09 12.16 -3.78
C SER A 205 -12.63 13.10 -2.68
N ILE A 206 -11.52 13.80 -2.87
CA ILE A 206 -11.04 14.87 -1.98
C ILE A 206 -11.12 16.21 -2.70
N GLU A 207 -11.50 17.26 -1.97
CA GLU A 207 -11.50 18.62 -2.49
C GLU A 207 -10.07 19.16 -2.44
N GLY A 208 -9.58 19.69 -3.56
CA GLY A 208 -8.26 20.28 -3.65
C GLY A 208 -8.29 21.66 -4.28
N PRO A 209 -7.15 22.38 -4.24
CA PRO A 209 -7.02 23.72 -4.81
C PRO A 209 -7.28 23.76 -6.33
N ASN A 210 -7.11 22.63 -7.02
CA ASN A 210 -7.34 22.48 -8.46
C ASN A 210 -8.66 21.75 -8.77
N GLY A 211 -9.59 21.71 -7.82
CA GLY A 211 -10.83 20.95 -7.93
C GLY A 211 -10.76 19.58 -7.24
N ILE A 212 -11.70 18.72 -7.57
CA ILE A 212 -11.85 17.41 -6.92
C ILE A 212 -10.77 16.45 -7.45
N GLN A 213 -9.99 15.88 -6.53
CA GLN A 213 -9.01 14.84 -6.82
C GLN A 213 -9.54 13.48 -6.36
N CYS A 214 -9.27 12.43 -7.13
CA CYS A 214 -9.61 11.05 -6.76
C CYS A 214 -8.37 10.34 -6.20
N VAL A 215 -8.52 9.70 -5.05
CA VAL A 215 -7.46 8.95 -4.38
C VAL A 215 -7.93 7.51 -4.16
N GLU A 216 -7.07 6.54 -4.42
CA GLU A 216 -7.39 5.13 -4.17
C GLU A 216 -7.16 4.77 -2.70
N VAL A 217 -8.12 4.09 -2.10
CA VAL A 217 -8.10 3.62 -0.72
C VAL A 217 -8.27 2.09 -0.71
N ILE A 218 -7.41 1.41 0.03
CA ILE A 218 -7.47 -0.04 0.19
C ILE A 218 -8.57 -0.38 1.20
N GLU A 219 -9.57 -1.13 0.76
CA GLU A 219 -10.69 -1.56 1.60
C GLU A 219 -10.45 -2.97 2.16
N GLU A 220 -9.86 -3.87 1.36
CA GLU A 220 -9.64 -5.26 1.74
C GLU A 220 -8.27 -5.74 1.27
N CYS A 221 -7.63 -6.58 2.10
CA CYS A 221 -6.39 -7.28 1.80
C CYS A 221 -6.60 -8.78 1.88
N GLY A 222 -5.80 -9.53 1.14
CA GLY A 222 -5.82 -10.99 1.21
C GLY A 222 -4.51 -11.62 0.76
N CYS A 223 -4.28 -12.86 1.19
CA CYS A 223 -3.13 -13.63 0.73
C CYS A 223 -3.35 -14.09 -0.72
N ARG A 224 -2.38 -13.76 -1.58
CA ARG A 224 -2.33 -14.20 -2.98
C ARG A 224 -0.98 -14.83 -3.29
N PRO A 225 -0.91 -15.80 -4.20
CA PRO A 225 0.37 -16.35 -4.63
C PRO A 225 1.24 -15.24 -5.24
N SER A 226 2.55 -15.43 -5.19
CA SER A 226 3.56 -14.51 -5.73
C SER A 226 3.29 -14.01 -7.15
N CYS A 227 2.64 -14.81 -7.99
CA CYS A 227 2.16 -14.42 -9.31
C CYS A 227 0.69 -14.76 -9.45
N TYR A 228 -0.16 -13.74 -9.57
CA TYR A 228 -1.61 -13.89 -9.61
C TYR A 228 -2.25 -13.03 -10.69
N ARG A 229 -3.49 -13.37 -11.04
CA ARG A 229 -4.34 -12.59 -11.95
C ARG A 229 -5.10 -11.54 -11.13
N ALA A 230 -4.89 -10.26 -11.42
CA ALA A 230 -5.72 -9.16 -10.96
C ALA A 230 -6.81 -8.84 -12.01
N SER A 231 -7.96 -8.35 -11.55
CA SER A 231 -9.05 -7.92 -12.43
C SER A 231 -8.68 -6.59 -13.11
N LYS A 232 -8.95 -6.49 -14.41
CA LYS A 232 -8.79 -5.26 -15.19
C LYS A 232 -9.95 -5.18 -16.15
N LEU A 233 -10.82 -4.20 -15.95
CA LEU A 233 -12.00 -3.98 -16.78
C LEU A 233 -11.64 -3.15 -18.00
N GLU A 234 -12.16 -3.55 -19.16
CA GLU A 234 -12.08 -2.83 -20.42
C GLU A 234 -13.50 -2.67 -20.97
N ASN A 235 -13.80 -1.47 -21.49
CA ASN A 235 -15.10 -1.16 -22.06
C ASN A 235 -15.01 -1.25 -23.58
N ILE A 236 -15.86 -2.08 -24.19
CA ILE A 236 -15.89 -2.32 -25.63
C ILE A 236 -17.29 -1.99 -26.14
N TYR A 237 -17.36 -1.32 -27.30
CA TYR A 237 -18.62 -1.12 -28.01
C TYR A 237 -18.89 -2.31 -28.92
N ASP A 238 -19.97 -3.02 -28.66
CA ASP A 238 -20.45 -4.13 -29.48
C ASP A 238 -21.61 -3.67 -30.38
N TYR A 239 -21.50 -3.98 -31.67
CA TYR A 239 -22.45 -3.61 -32.72
C TYR A 239 -23.30 -4.81 -33.19
N THR A 240 -23.39 -5.87 -32.39
CA THR A 240 -24.10 -7.10 -32.74
C THR A 240 -25.62 -6.90 -32.81
N ASP A 241 -26.18 -6.01 -31.99
CA ASP A 241 -27.62 -5.74 -31.96
C ASP A 241 -28.02 -4.70 -33.03
N VAL A 242 -28.68 -5.18 -34.07
CA VAL A 242 -29.26 -4.35 -35.13
C VAL A 242 -30.71 -4.03 -34.76
N ASP A 243 -31.03 -2.75 -34.59
CA ASP A 243 -32.39 -2.30 -34.30
C ASP A 243 -33.23 -2.35 -35.58
N ILE A 244 -34.06 -3.39 -35.70
CA ILE A 244 -34.82 -3.76 -36.93
C ILE A 244 -35.76 -2.64 -37.37
N GLU A 245 -36.18 -1.76 -36.45
CA GLU A 245 -37.15 -0.69 -36.74
C GLU A 245 -36.53 0.57 -37.37
N SER A 246 -35.21 0.77 -37.26
CA SER A 246 -34.59 2.04 -37.68
C SER A 246 -33.38 1.92 -38.61
N ASP A 247 -33.00 0.69 -39.01
CA ASP A 247 -31.83 0.42 -39.86
C ASP A 247 -30.54 1.08 -39.32
N LYS A 248 -30.53 1.37 -38.01
CA LYS A 248 -29.46 2.02 -37.28
C LYS A 248 -28.91 1.02 -36.26
N VAL A 249 -27.65 0.67 -36.40
CA VAL A 249 -26.94 -0.16 -35.44
C VAL A 249 -26.63 0.68 -34.21
N LYS A 250 -27.26 0.36 -33.07
CA LYS A 250 -26.99 1.03 -31.80
C LYS A 250 -25.88 0.27 -31.06
N PRO A 251 -24.76 0.91 -30.72
CA PRO A 251 -23.70 0.23 -29.99
C PRO A 251 -24.13 -0.08 -28.55
N GLU A 252 -23.96 -1.33 -28.12
CA GLU A 252 -24.05 -1.73 -26.72
C GLU A 252 -22.68 -1.58 -26.07
N LEU A 253 -22.61 -0.90 -24.92
CA LEU A 253 -21.37 -0.79 -24.14
C LEU A 253 -21.20 -2.02 -23.26
N GLN A 254 -20.26 -2.90 -23.61
CA GLN A 254 -19.95 -4.09 -22.84
C GLN A 254 -18.68 -3.89 -21.99
N THR A 255 -18.76 -4.14 -20.69
CA THR A 255 -17.59 -4.14 -19.79
C THR A 255 -17.07 -5.57 -19.63
N ILE A 256 -15.82 -5.82 -20.04
CA ILE A 256 -15.17 -7.13 -20.00
C ILE A 256 -13.96 -7.10 -19.04
N ASP A 257 -13.85 -8.09 -18.15
CA ASP A 257 -12.65 -8.28 -17.32
C ASP A 257 -11.56 -9.03 -18.10
N ILE A 258 -10.66 -8.28 -18.74
CA ILE A 258 -9.49 -8.83 -19.43
C ILE A 258 -8.43 -9.34 -18.45
N GLY A 259 -8.33 -8.74 -17.26
CA GLY A 259 -7.34 -9.08 -16.24
C GLY A 259 -5.89 -8.70 -16.59
N ILE A 260 -5.02 -8.78 -15.59
CA ILE A 260 -3.57 -8.56 -15.71
C ILE A 260 -2.81 -9.47 -14.74
N CYS A 261 -1.63 -9.94 -15.14
CA CYS A 261 -0.76 -10.72 -14.27
C CYS A 261 0.13 -9.80 -13.44
N VAL A 262 0.08 -9.96 -12.11
CA VAL A 262 0.81 -9.12 -11.16
C VAL A 262 1.55 -9.99 -10.16
N GLY A 263 2.76 -9.55 -9.82
CA GLY A 263 3.49 -10.03 -8.67
C GLY A 263 4.93 -10.47 -8.97
N PRO A 264 5.75 -10.63 -7.92
CA PRO A 264 7.17 -10.92 -8.06
C PRO A 264 7.44 -12.41 -8.33
N CYS A 265 8.22 -12.69 -9.38
CA CYS A 265 8.65 -14.06 -9.70
C CYS A 265 10.10 -14.37 -9.27
N ASN A 266 10.72 -13.48 -8.50
CA ASN A 266 12.13 -13.59 -8.12
C ASN A 266 12.38 -14.48 -6.89
N LEU A 267 11.36 -15.21 -6.41
CA LEU A 267 11.51 -16.06 -5.23
C LEU A 267 12.35 -17.32 -5.54
N PRO A 268 13.20 -17.77 -4.59
CA PRO A 268 14.08 -18.92 -4.78
C PRO A 268 13.32 -20.26 -4.95
N SER A 269 12.05 -20.31 -4.58
CA SER A 269 11.10 -21.41 -4.79
C SER A 269 10.69 -21.59 -6.25
N HIS A 270 10.68 -20.52 -7.05
CA HIS A 270 10.29 -20.59 -8.45
C HIS A 270 11.46 -21.03 -9.34
N LYS A 271 11.70 -22.34 -9.37
CA LYS A 271 12.64 -22.97 -10.31
C LYS A 271 11.86 -23.57 -11.48
N VAL A 272 11.89 -22.91 -12.63
CA VAL A 272 11.26 -23.44 -13.84
C VAL A 272 12.24 -24.39 -14.53
N LYS A 273 11.83 -25.65 -14.70
CA LYS A 273 12.60 -26.64 -15.47
C LYS A 273 12.23 -26.51 -16.96
N LYS A 274 13.12 -25.94 -17.76
CA LYS A 274 12.98 -25.91 -19.22
C LYS A 274 13.64 -27.15 -19.80
N CYS A 275 12.87 -27.98 -20.49
CA CYS A 275 13.43 -29.16 -21.15
C CYS A 275 14.36 -28.76 -22.30
N VAL A 276 15.60 -29.20 -22.25
CA VAL A 276 16.62 -28.99 -23.31
C VAL A 276 16.67 -30.18 -24.24
N LEU A 277 16.61 -31.39 -23.68
CA LEU A 277 16.68 -32.63 -24.45
C LEU A 277 15.44 -33.47 -24.16
N ARG A 278 14.64 -33.74 -25.20
CA ARG A 278 13.51 -34.66 -25.13
C ARG A 278 13.92 -36.03 -25.64
N ASP A 279 13.24 -37.05 -25.13
CA ASP A 279 13.42 -38.42 -25.59
C ASP A 279 12.94 -38.54 -27.04
N PRO A 280 13.75 -39.09 -27.96
CA PRO A 280 13.37 -39.28 -29.37
C PRO A 280 12.20 -40.26 -29.56
N GLU A 281 12.01 -41.23 -28.66
CA GLU A 281 10.89 -42.18 -28.72
C GLU A 281 9.63 -41.63 -28.04
N ASN A 282 9.79 -40.73 -27.06
CA ASN A 282 8.69 -40.11 -26.34
C ASN A 282 8.87 -38.60 -26.15
N PRO A 283 8.27 -37.74 -26.99
CA PRO A 283 8.44 -36.29 -26.92
C PRO A 283 7.88 -35.64 -25.65
N LYS A 284 7.11 -36.36 -24.82
CA LYS A 284 6.66 -35.87 -23.50
C LYS A 284 7.69 -36.11 -22.39
N ARG A 285 8.64 -37.03 -22.59
CA ARG A 285 9.68 -37.34 -21.62
C ARG A 285 10.89 -36.44 -21.84
N CYS A 286 11.29 -35.73 -20.79
CA CYS A 286 12.48 -34.89 -20.82
C CYS A 286 13.68 -35.67 -20.28
N LEU A 287 14.74 -35.80 -21.09
CA LEU A 287 16.00 -36.46 -20.71
C LEU A 287 16.95 -35.49 -19.99
N SER A 288 16.89 -34.19 -20.31
CA SER A 288 17.68 -33.16 -19.63
C SER A 288 16.94 -31.84 -19.56
N SER A 289 16.92 -31.23 -18.37
CA SER A 289 16.26 -29.95 -18.12
C SER A 289 17.23 -28.94 -17.51
N LEU A 290 17.22 -27.72 -18.04
CA LEU A 290 17.89 -26.59 -17.40
C LEU A 290 16.93 -25.93 -16.41
N THR A 291 17.48 -25.52 -15.27
CA THR A 291 16.73 -24.78 -14.27
C THR A 291 16.95 -23.30 -14.52
N HIS A 292 15.88 -22.56 -14.82
CA HIS A 292 15.94 -21.12 -15.02
C HIS A 292 15.17 -20.41 -13.91
N ARG A 293 15.62 -19.20 -13.56
CA ARG A 293 14.85 -18.29 -12.69
C ARG A 293 13.88 -17.52 -13.57
N PRO A 294 12.57 -17.55 -13.29
CA PRO A 294 11.61 -16.88 -14.13
C PRO A 294 11.88 -15.38 -14.17
N THR A 295 11.69 -14.81 -15.36
CA THR A 295 11.94 -13.40 -15.67
C THR A 295 10.79 -12.49 -15.24
N GLY A 296 9.59 -13.05 -15.06
CA GLY A 296 8.43 -12.29 -14.60
C GLY A 296 7.15 -13.10 -14.52
N CYS A 297 6.09 -12.47 -14.00
CA CYS A 297 4.74 -13.03 -13.93
C CYS A 297 4.03 -12.85 -15.28
N GLN A 298 3.72 -13.95 -15.97
CA GLN A 298 3.17 -13.92 -17.32
C GLN A 298 1.87 -14.74 -17.43
N PRO A 299 0.97 -14.39 -18.37
CA PRO A 299 -0.23 -15.17 -18.61
C PRO A 299 0.08 -16.53 -19.23
N THR A 300 -0.65 -17.56 -18.80
CA THR A 300 -0.52 -18.95 -19.30
C THR A 300 -1.72 -19.42 -20.08
N SER A 301 -2.91 -18.89 -19.79
CA SER A 301 -4.15 -19.24 -20.46
C SER A 301 -5.05 -18.03 -20.67
N PHE A 302 -5.85 -18.08 -21.73
CA PHE A 302 -6.72 -16.99 -22.16
C PHE A 302 -8.12 -17.53 -22.46
N LYS A 303 -9.12 -16.65 -22.36
CA LYS A 303 -10.50 -16.81 -22.80
C LYS A 303 -10.78 -15.74 -23.85
N THR A 304 -11.23 -16.14 -25.03
CA THR A 304 -11.55 -15.20 -26.10
C THR A 304 -12.99 -14.72 -25.95
N HIS A 305 -13.20 -13.41 -26.01
CA HIS A 305 -14.50 -12.77 -26.16
C HIS A 305 -14.60 -12.22 -27.58
N TYR A 306 -15.74 -12.41 -28.24
CA TYR A 306 -15.99 -11.92 -29.60
C TYR A 306 -17.00 -10.78 -29.54
N TYR A 307 -16.82 -9.78 -30.39
CA TYR A 307 -17.71 -8.62 -30.54
C TYR A 307 -17.69 -8.14 -32.00
N MET A 308 -18.69 -7.37 -32.42
CA MET A 308 -18.73 -6.79 -33.76
C MET A 308 -18.27 -5.33 -33.73
N ASP A 309 -17.40 -4.94 -34.66
CA ASP A 309 -17.03 -3.53 -34.84
C ASP A 309 -18.09 -2.76 -35.64
N LYS A 310 -17.95 -1.42 -35.68
CA LYS A 310 -18.86 -0.52 -36.41
C LYS A 310 -18.98 -0.83 -37.92
N HIS A 311 -18.05 -1.61 -38.48
CA HIS A 311 -18.04 -1.99 -39.88
C HIS A 311 -18.60 -3.42 -40.09
N GLY A 312 -19.12 -4.05 -39.05
CA GLY A 312 -19.64 -5.42 -39.09
C GLY A 312 -18.56 -6.50 -39.10
N ASN A 313 -17.30 -6.16 -38.81
CA ASN A 313 -16.26 -7.18 -38.70
C ASN A 313 -16.24 -7.79 -37.31
N SER A 314 -16.11 -9.11 -37.26
CA SER A 314 -15.89 -9.82 -36.00
C SER A 314 -14.49 -9.53 -35.46
N ARG A 315 -14.44 -8.95 -34.26
CA ARG A 315 -13.24 -8.70 -33.47
C ARG A 315 -13.23 -9.59 -32.24
N SER A 316 -12.06 -9.75 -31.63
CA SER A 316 -11.95 -10.48 -30.38
C SER A 316 -10.97 -9.84 -29.42
N VAL A 317 -11.25 -10.02 -28.13
CA VAL A 317 -10.39 -9.62 -27.02
C VAL A 317 -10.04 -10.85 -26.16
N LEU A 318 -8.80 -10.90 -25.68
CA LEU A 318 -8.28 -12.00 -24.87
C LEU A 318 -8.34 -11.65 -23.39
N ALA A 319 -9.18 -12.35 -22.63
CA ALA A 319 -9.21 -12.27 -21.19
C ALA A 319 -8.28 -13.33 -20.57
N ILE A 320 -7.32 -12.89 -19.76
CA ILE A 320 -6.39 -13.77 -19.06
C ILE A 320 -7.17 -14.66 -18.08
N ARG A 321 -6.86 -15.96 -18.01
CA ARG A 321 -7.44 -16.90 -17.02
C ARG A 321 -6.44 -17.25 -15.93
N HIS A 322 -5.22 -17.61 -16.29
CA HIS A 322 -4.18 -18.01 -15.35
C HIS A 322 -2.87 -17.26 -15.62
N CYS A 323 -2.13 -17.03 -14.54
CA CYS A 323 -0.81 -16.42 -14.53
C CYS A 323 0.17 -17.39 -13.89
N SER A 324 1.41 -17.41 -14.38
CA SER A 324 2.50 -18.13 -13.73
C SER A 324 3.83 -17.44 -13.96
N CYS A 325 4.79 -17.74 -13.11
CA CYS A 325 6.17 -17.31 -13.33
C CYS A 325 6.80 -18.08 -14.50
N LYS A 326 7.36 -17.35 -15.47
CA LYS A 326 8.06 -17.89 -16.64
C LYS A 326 9.44 -17.27 -16.81
#